data_AF-A0A7S4EIH9-F1
#
_entry.id   AF-A0A7S4EIH9-F1
#
_cell.length_a   1.000
_cell.length_b   1.000
_cell.length_c   1.000
_cell.angle_alpha   90.00
_cell.angle_beta   90.00
_cell.angle_gamma   90.00
#
_symmetry.space_group_name_H-M   'P 1'
#
loop_
_entity.id
_entity.type
_entity.pdbx_description
1 polymer ?
#
loop_
_entity_poly.entity_id
_entity_poly.type
_entity_poly.pdbx_seq_one_letter_code
_entity_poly.pdbx_strand_id
1 'polypeptide(L)'
;FCECSCKLELEMNNFETVQGRLLLLSLLLSSSIRSWNVHNSDNNNNFAYVQTALLYTNPWTGDRRVRVSTLAIRVTDTASNVLPSMDFGALAALQLRLNLPHSNYSSASRFTLDSNSNSGTVDPSSPDQIGDGLLTDARHGMLTAMHQVLTAHRTLSIENGTTPSLAPESLRHWPLFVTAAIKSPLLRPSIPRQGRQRRSSSLAPSPRGDERAYYMYHARKVSPACASLLVNPVLLDVNAASFEWKQTVTVSDATSNLKNSPVVRLPSPVPASVSNLAADGIYLLDACFVAYVWIGEEADECGNNNNNNSDDGLSDELRDKIYNGVQQLQLWSQVGREPKCLRPTASLPLVVVRKKTDVAQYQALLRWMILDGTTHNRDFESFCRSFSEEIRKKA
;
A
#
# COMPACT_ATOMS: atom_id res chain seq x y z
N PHE A 1 30.70 -18.09 22.33
CA PHE A 1 29.53 -17.57 21.61
C PHE A 1 28.65 -16.88 22.63
N CYS A 2 28.78 -15.55 22.77
CA CYS A 2 27.88 -14.78 23.63
C CYS A 2 26.53 -14.66 22.91
N GLU A 3 25.48 -15.21 23.51
CA GLU A 3 24.10 -15.00 23.09
C GLU A 3 23.71 -13.54 23.41
N CYS A 4 23.71 -12.67 22.40
CA CYS A 4 23.01 -11.40 22.48
C CYS A 4 21.52 -11.67 22.23
N SER A 5 20.67 -11.44 23.23
CA SER A 5 19.25 -11.80 23.18
C SER A 5 18.41 -10.64 22.63
N CYS A 6 18.28 -10.55 21.32
CA CYS A 6 17.23 -9.73 20.69
C CYS A 6 15.84 -10.33 21.00
N LYS A 7 15.01 -9.60 21.75
CA LYS A 7 13.66 -10.05 22.12
C LYS A 7 12.67 -9.76 20.99
N LEU A 8 11.98 -10.81 20.51
CA LEU A 8 10.86 -10.72 19.57
C LEU A 8 9.57 -10.53 20.39
N GLU A 9 8.82 -9.46 20.16
CA GLU A 9 7.70 -9.08 21.05
C GLU A 9 6.33 -9.03 20.40
N LEU A 10 6.24 -9.06 19.06
CA LEU A 10 4.96 -8.97 18.35
C LEU A 10 4.90 -9.95 17.18
N GLU A 11 3.87 -10.81 17.20
CA GLU A 11 3.54 -11.73 16.13
C GLU A 11 2.20 -11.35 15.52
N MET A 12 2.18 -11.15 14.21
CA MET A 12 0.95 -10.83 13.48
C MET A 12 0.71 -11.90 12.42
N ASN A 13 -0.35 -12.71 12.64
CA ASN A 13 -1.22 -13.41 11.68
C ASN A 13 -1.68 -14.80 12.15
N ASN A 14 -2.69 -15.35 11.44
CA ASN A 14 -3.42 -16.63 11.58
C ASN A 14 -2.56 -17.88 11.85
N PHE A 15 -1.89 -17.93 12.99
CA PHE A 15 -1.11 -19.07 13.45
C PHE A 15 -1.48 -19.37 14.89
N GLU A 16 -1.45 -20.65 15.25
CA GLU A 16 -1.51 -21.05 16.65
C GLU A 16 -0.11 -20.89 17.26
N THR A 17 -0.03 -20.01 18.25
CA THR A 17 1.14 -19.83 19.10
C THR A 17 1.16 -20.94 20.13
N VAL A 18 2.17 -21.80 20.10
CA VAL A 18 2.31 -22.85 21.12
C VAL A 18 3.22 -22.41 22.28
N GLN A 19 4.15 -21.49 22.04
CA GLN A 19 4.97 -20.83 23.08
C GLN A 19 5.86 -19.77 22.42
N GLY A 20 5.64 -18.48 22.71
CA GLY A 20 6.44 -17.22 22.52
C GLY A 20 7.53 -17.03 21.45
N ARG A 21 7.91 -18.05 20.68
CA ARG A 21 8.99 -18.14 19.68
C ARG A 21 8.72 -19.25 18.65
N LEU A 22 7.78 -20.17 18.91
CA LEU A 22 7.42 -21.27 18.03
C LEU A 22 6.00 -21.08 17.48
N LEU A 23 5.89 -21.03 16.15
CA LEU A 23 4.64 -20.90 15.43
C LEU A 23 4.34 -22.15 14.61
N LEU A 24 3.15 -22.73 14.80
CA LEU A 24 2.68 -23.87 14.02
C LEU A 24 2.06 -23.41 12.70
N LEU A 25 2.51 -24.00 11.59
CA LEU A 25 1.92 -23.85 10.26
C LEU A 25 1.19 -25.15 9.89
N SER A 26 -0.13 -25.08 9.70
CA SER A 26 -0.91 -26.23 9.23
C SER A 26 -0.84 -26.42 7.71
N LEU A 27 -0.76 -25.33 6.93
CA LEU A 27 -0.59 -25.36 5.46
C LEU A 27 0.18 -24.13 4.96
N LEU A 28 1.21 -24.34 4.14
CA LEU A 28 2.00 -23.26 3.52
C LEU A 28 1.28 -22.71 2.27
N LEU A 29 0.65 -21.54 2.40
CA LEU A 29 0.37 -20.67 1.24
C LEU A 29 1.51 -19.66 1.11
N SER A 30 2.12 -19.61 -0.09
CA SER A 30 3.36 -18.91 -0.43
C SER A 30 3.38 -17.38 -0.20
N SER A 31 2.31 -16.77 0.29
CA SER A 31 2.08 -15.31 0.30
C SER A 31 1.97 -14.68 1.69
N SER A 32 2.14 -15.42 2.79
CA SER A 32 2.04 -14.84 4.13
C SER A 32 3.38 -14.26 4.61
N ILE A 33 3.46 -12.94 4.77
CA ILE A 33 4.67 -12.25 5.24
C ILE A 33 4.51 -11.80 6.70
N ARG A 34 5.60 -11.91 7.46
CA ARG A 34 5.65 -11.61 8.91
C ARG A 34 6.42 -10.31 9.17
N SER A 35 6.16 -9.69 10.32
CA SER A 35 6.93 -8.55 10.82
C SER A 35 7.36 -8.81 12.25
N TRP A 36 8.50 -8.27 12.63
CA TRP A 36 9.09 -8.49 13.95
C TRP A 36 9.61 -7.16 14.49
N ASN A 37 9.35 -6.88 15.76
CA ASN A 37 10.03 -5.81 16.49
C ASN A 37 11.26 -6.40 17.18
N VAL A 38 12.40 -5.71 17.04
CA VAL A 38 13.69 -6.14 17.58
C VAL A 38 14.15 -5.10 18.60
N HIS A 39 14.47 -5.54 19.82
CA HIS A 39 15.10 -4.72 20.85
C HIS A 39 16.56 -5.16 21.01
N ASN A 40 17.50 -4.21 21.06
CA ASN A 40 18.91 -4.51 21.23
C ASN A 40 19.27 -4.56 22.73
N SER A 41 19.96 -5.62 23.18
CA SER A 41 20.39 -5.78 24.57
C SER A 41 21.87 -5.52 24.80
N ASP A 42 22.72 -5.50 23.77
CA ASP A 42 24.19 -5.46 23.93
C ASP A 42 24.89 -4.54 22.91
N ASN A 43 25.86 -3.75 23.39
CA ASN A 43 26.55 -2.67 22.66
C ASN A 43 27.84 -3.08 21.92
N ASN A 44 28.23 -4.36 21.92
CA ASN A 44 29.59 -4.74 21.53
C ASN A 44 29.79 -5.15 20.06
N ASN A 45 28.73 -5.21 19.24
CA ASN A 45 28.85 -5.64 17.84
C ASN A 45 28.34 -4.58 16.85
N ASN A 46 29.15 -4.30 15.83
CA ASN A 46 28.77 -3.41 14.72
C ASN A 46 27.65 -3.98 13.84
N PHE A 47 27.28 -5.26 14.05
CA PHE A 47 26.23 -5.95 13.31
C PHE A 47 25.30 -6.70 14.27
N ALA A 48 24.01 -6.57 14.02
CA ALA A 48 22.96 -7.43 14.55
C ALA A 48 22.59 -8.47 13.49
N TYR A 49 22.34 -9.71 13.89
CA TYR A 49 21.96 -10.78 12.97
C TYR A 49 20.55 -11.26 13.28
N VAL A 50 19.71 -11.35 12.26
CA VAL A 50 18.37 -11.92 12.35
C VAL A 50 18.36 -13.18 11.49
N GLN A 51 18.16 -14.33 12.13
CA GLN A 51 18.02 -15.61 11.45
C GLN A 51 16.58 -16.11 11.57
N THR A 52 16.04 -16.53 10.43
CA THR A 52 14.73 -17.20 10.35
C THR A 52 14.93 -18.60 9.80
N ALA A 53 14.31 -19.58 10.44
CA ALA A 53 14.33 -20.97 10.01
C ALA A 53 12.90 -21.45 9.78
N LEU A 54 12.61 -21.90 8.57
CA LEU A 54 11.34 -22.50 8.18
C LEU A 54 11.56 -24.00 7.98
N LEU A 55 11.08 -24.81 8.92
CA LEU A 55 10.96 -26.25 8.76
C LEU A 55 9.62 -26.56 8.09
N TYR A 56 9.66 -27.30 6.98
CA TYR A 56 8.45 -27.71 6.27
C TYR A 56 8.65 -29.05 5.56
N THR A 57 7.54 -29.75 5.30
CA THR A 57 7.54 -30.92 4.43
C THR A 57 7.12 -30.48 3.04
N ASN A 58 7.91 -30.84 2.03
CA ASN A 58 7.56 -30.55 0.64
C ASN A 58 6.32 -31.38 0.25
N PRO A 59 5.19 -30.77 -0.13
CA PRO A 59 3.98 -31.52 -0.45
C PRO A 59 4.14 -32.40 -1.70
N TRP A 60 5.02 -32.04 -2.64
CA TRP A 60 5.22 -32.81 -3.88
C TRP A 60 6.23 -33.94 -3.74
N THR A 61 7.28 -33.78 -2.93
CA THR A 61 8.33 -34.80 -2.78
C THR A 61 8.25 -35.56 -1.46
N GLY A 62 7.50 -35.08 -0.46
CA GLY A 62 7.43 -35.68 0.88
C GLY A 62 8.66 -35.41 1.75
N ASP A 63 9.70 -34.77 1.22
CA ASP A 63 10.93 -34.50 1.98
C ASP A 63 10.71 -33.45 3.06
N ARG A 64 11.28 -33.68 4.25
CA ARG A 64 11.44 -32.63 5.27
C ARG A 64 12.61 -31.73 4.88
N ARG A 65 12.35 -30.43 4.76
CA ARG A 65 13.33 -29.42 4.39
C ARG A 65 13.36 -28.30 5.42
N VAL A 66 14.56 -27.78 5.67
CA VAL A 66 14.75 -26.57 6.47
C VAL A 66 15.25 -25.48 5.53
N ARG A 67 14.51 -24.37 5.44
CA ARG A 67 14.97 -23.16 4.74
C ARG A 67 15.41 -22.15 5.78
N VAL A 68 16.69 -21.81 5.76
CA VAL A 68 17.28 -20.81 6.66
C VAL A 68 17.56 -19.53 5.88
N SER A 69 17.17 -18.39 6.42
CA SER A 69 17.52 -17.06 5.90
C SER A 69 18.18 -16.28 7.02
N THR A 70 19.39 -15.78 6.77
CA THR A 70 20.18 -15.01 7.72
C THR A 70 20.39 -13.61 7.16
N LEU A 71 19.99 -12.58 7.91
CA LEU A 71 20.15 -11.17 7.58
C LEU A 71 21.11 -10.53 8.59
N ALA A 72 22.14 -9.86 8.10
CA ALA A 72 23.02 -9.02 8.91
C ALA A 72 22.62 -7.55 8.74
N ILE A 73 22.43 -6.83 9.85
CA ILE A 73 22.03 -5.42 9.89
C ILE A 73 23.13 -4.66 10.60
N ARG A 74 23.60 -3.57 10.01
CA ARG A 74 24.60 -2.71 10.64
C ARG A 74 23.95 -1.94 11.80
N VAL A 75 24.59 -1.96 12.96
CA VAL A 75 24.20 -1.16 14.13
C VAL A 75 24.86 0.21 14.03
N THR A 76 24.10 1.26 14.31
CA THR A 76 24.57 2.65 14.33
C THR A 76 24.03 3.32 15.59
N ASP A 77 24.88 4.13 16.22
CA ASP A 77 24.57 4.96 17.39
C ASP A 77 24.10 6.37 16.96
N THR A 78 24.46 6.80 15.75
CA THR A 78 24.03 8.08 15.20
C THR A 78 22.63 8.02 14.58
N ALA A 79 21.72 8.85 15.11
CA ALA A 79 20.35 8.98 14.59
C ALA A 79 20.28 9.46 13.13
N SER A 80 21.27 10.24 12.69
CA SER A 80 21.39 10.74 11.31
C SER A 80 21.55 9.62 10.27
N ASN A 81 22.11 8.47 10.65
CA ASN A 81 22.27 7.31 9.77
C ASN A 81 21.03 6.41 9.73
N VAL A 82 20.11 6.53 10.69
CA VAL A 82 18.94 5.66 10.82
C VAL A 82 17.89 5.98 9.78
N LEU A 83 17.43 7.24 9.72
CA LEU A 83 16.32 7.65 8.84
C LEU A 83 16.60 7.45 7.34
N PRO A 84 17.80 7.80 6.80
CA PRO A 84 18.12 7.54 5.40
C PRO A 84 18.19 6.04 5.05
N SER A 85 18.47 5.19 6.04
CA SER A 85 18.60 3.73 5.85
C SER A 85 17.27 2.97 5.97
N MET A 86 16.15 3.66 6.23
CA MET A 86 14.85 3.00 6.38
C MET A 86 14.31 2.49 5.04
N ASP A 87 13.89 1.23 5.02
CA ASP A 87 13.15 0.64 3.89
C ASP A 87 11.68 1.06 3.95
N PHE A 88 11.27 1.91 3.00
CA PHE A 88 9.90 2.39 2.86
C PHE A 88 8.88 1.26 2.68
N GLY A 89 9.17 0.23 1.88
CA GLY A 89 8.23 -0.86 1.61
C GLY A 89 8.00 -1.73 2.84
N ALA A 90 9.07 -2.03 3.58
CA ALA A 90 8.98 -2.77 4.84
C ALA A 90 8.21 -1.98 5.90
N LEU A 91 8.51 -0.69 6.01
CA LEU A 91 7.87 0.21 6.97
C LEU A 91 6.38 0.42 6.62
N ALA A 92 6.03 0.56 5.34
CA ALA A 92 4.65 0.62 4.86
C ALA A 92 3.85 -0.65 5.19
N ALA A 93 4.42 -1.83 4.93
CA ALA A 93 3.80 -3.11 5.27
C ALA A 93 3.61 -3.28 6.78
N LEU A 94 4.62 -2.93 7.58
CA LEU A 94 4.54 -2.96 9.04
C LEU A 94 3.44 -2.02 9.54
N GLN A 95 3.37 -0.79 9.02
CA GLN A 95 2.42 0.22 9.44
C GLN A 95 0.96 -0.21 9.18
N LEU A 96 0.69 -0.86 8.05
CA LEU A 96 -0.62 -1.44 7.77
C LEU A 96 -0.96 -2.54 8.78
N ARG A 97 0.00 -3.39 9.14
CA ARG A 97 -0.25 -4.49 10.10
C ARG A 97 -0.49 -3.97 11.51
N LEU A 98 0.28 -2.98 11.97
CA LEU A 98 0.19 -2.44 13.33
C LEU A 98 -1.09 -1.64 13.55
N ASN A 99 -1.48 -0.80 12.59
CA ASN A 99 -2.60 0.13 12.76
C ASN A 99 -3.96 -0.50 12.46
N LEU A 100 -4.02 -1.70 11.88
CA LEU A 100 -5.29 -2.34 11.62
C LEU A 100 -5.86 -3.03 12.86
N PRO A 101 -7.16 -2.85 13.13
CA PRO A 101 -7.76 -3.44 14.30
C PRO A 101 -7.68 -4.95 14.29
N HIS A 102 -7.41 -5.53 15.45
CA HIS A 102 -7.26 -6.96 15.65
C HIS A 102 -8.46 -7.49 16.43
N SER A 103 -8.97 -8.68 16.08
CA SER A 103 -10.08 -9.32 16.82
C SER A 103 -9.70 -9.63 18.28
N ASN A 104 -8.40 -9.85 18.53
CA ASN A 104 -7.87 -10.20 19.85
C ASN A 104 -7.14 -9.04 20.55
N TYR A 105 -7.03 -7.87 19.92
CA TYR A 105 -6.55 -6.65 20.58
C TYR A 105 -7.68 -5.62 20.58
N SER A 106 -8.38 -5.57 21.72
CA SER A 106 -9.01 -4.32 22.17
C SER A 106 -7.99 -3.19 22.02
N SER A 107 -8.46 -2.02 21.61
CA SER A 107 -7.71 -0.79 21.26
C SER A 107 -6.72 -0.26 22.32
N ALA A 108 -6.41 -1.03 23.36
CA ALA A 108 -5.62 -0.65 24.53
C ALA A 108 -4.12 -0.96 24.44
N SER A 109 -3.61 -1.58 23.36
CA SER A 109 -2.17 -1.86 23.21
C SER A 109 -1.61 -1.33 21.89
N ARG A 110 -1.51 0.01 21.78
CA ARG A 110 -0.69 0.65 20.74
C ARG A 110 -0.01 1.89 21.31
N PHE A 111 1.33 1.89 21.28
CA PHE A 111 2.22 3.07 21.23
C PHE A 111 1.71 4.36 21.90
N THR A 112 1.32 4.30 23.17
CA THR A 112 1.18 5.49 24.02
C THR A 112 2.55 5.78 24.63
N LEU A 113 3.40 6.51 23.90
CA LEU A 113 4.60 7.14 24.49
C LEU A 113 4.24 8.36 25.34
N ASP A 114 3.02 8.88 25.23
CA ASP A 114 2.51 9.98 26.03
C ASP A 114 1.42 9.50 27.00
N SER A 115 1.82 8.84 28.09
CA SER A 115 0.94 8.62 29.24
C SER A 115 0.66 9.89 30.05
N ASN A 116 1.16 11.06 29.59
CA ASN A 116 1.04 12.34 30.29
C ASN A 116 0.28 13.44 29.51
N SER A 117 -0.21 13.18 28.29
CA SER A 117 -1.12 14.14 27.67
C SER A 117 -2.52 13.91 28.23
N ASN A 118 -2.97 14.81 29.11
CA ASN A 118 -4.39 15.13 29.27
C ASN A 118 -4.95 15.57 27.91
N SER A 119 -5.19 14.65 26.98
CA SER A 119 -5.69 14.96 25.64
C SER A 119 -7.21 15.10 25.68
N GLY A 120 -7.66 16.15 26.38
CA GLY A 120 -8.95 16.81 26.13
C GLY A 120 -8.94 17.65 24.84
N THR A 121 -8.00 17.40 23.92
CA THR A 121 -7.81 18.13 22.67
C THR A 121 -8.38 17.39 21.45
N VAL A 122 -9.10 16.29 21.65
CA VAL A 122 -9.88 15.67 20.58
C VAL A 122 -11.24 16.38 20.56
N ASP A 123 -11.42 17.25 19.57
CA ASP A 123 -12.63 18.04 19.38
C ASP A 123 -13.89 17.15 19.43
N PRO A 124 -14.72 17.26 20.49
CA PRO A 124 -15.93 16.44 20.65
C PRO A 124 -17.02 16.76 19.61
N SER A 125 -16.80 17.77 18.77
CA SER A 125 -17.67 18.11 17.65
C SER A 125 -17.28 17.39 16.34
N SER A 126 -16.18 16.62 16.31
CA SER A 126 -15.78 15.84 15.14
C SER A 126 -16.75 14.66 14.92
N PRO A 127 -17.50 14.62 13.80
CA PRO A 127 -18.46 13.54 13.51
C PRO A 127 -17.79 12.17 13.32
N ASP A 128 -16.46 12.13 13.24
CA ASP A 128 -15.65 10.92 13.15
C ASP A 128 -15.68 10.09 14.46
N GLN A 129 -16.20 10.66 15.57
CA GLN A 129 -16.49 9.93 16.82
C GLN A 129 -17.87 9.25 16.83
N ILE A 130 -18.78 9.61 15.91
CA ILE A 130 -20.13 9.00 15.82
C ILE A 130 -20.09 7.71 14.98
N GLY A 131 -18.94 7.38 14.37
CA GLY A 131 -18.66 6.12 13.69
C GLY A 131 -17.51 5.34 14.34
N ASP A 132 -17.40 4.06 13.98
CA ASP A 132 -16.41 3.05 14.43
C ASP A 132 -15.12 3.64 15.03
N GLY A 133 -15.07 3.86 16.35
CA GLY A 133 -13.91 4.47 17.04
C GLY A 133 -12.59 3.77 16.73
N LEU A 134 -12.67 2.47 16.46
CA LEU A 134 -11.57 1.62 16.03
C LEU A 134 -10.89 2.05 14.71
N LEU A 135 -11.65 2.55 13.73
CA LEU A 135 -11.12 3.08 12.48
C LEU A 135 -10.50 4.46 12.69
N THR A 136 -11.11 5.27 13.55
CA THR A 136 -10.58 6.58 13.94
C THR A 136 -9.23 6.43 14.64
N ASP A 137 -9.10 5.47 15.56
CA ASP A 137 -7.83 5.13 16.23
C ASP A 137 -6.78 4.65 15.23
N ALA A 138 -7.14 3.82 14.26
CA ALA A 138 -6.24 3.34 13.22
C ALA A 138 -5.68 4.48 12.35
N ARG A 139 -6.54 5.42 11.94
CA ARG A 139 -6.15 6.61 11.17
C ARG A 139 -5.24 7.51 12.00
N HIS A 140 -5.60 7.74 13.25
CA HIS A 140 -4.80 8.54 14.18
C HIS A 140 -3.42 7.91 14.39
N GLY A 141 -3.33 6.60 14.64
CA GLY A 141 -2.05 5.90 14.77
C GLY A 141 -1.16 6.03 13.54
N MET A 142 -1.72 5.99 12.33
CA MET A 142 -0.95 6.23 11.10
C MET A 142 -0.39 7.65 11.01
N LEU A 143 -1.21 8.65 11.32
CA LEU A 143 -0.82 10.06 11.29
C LEU A 143 0.19 10.38 12.39
N THR A 144 -0.01 9.87 13.60
CA THR A 144 0.87 10.10 14.75
C THR A 144 2.26 9.52 14.52
N ALA A 145 2.35 8.28 14.00
CA ALA A 145 3.64 7.68 13.67
C ALA A 145 4.40 8.50 12.60
N MET A 146 3.70 8.94 11.55
CA MET A 146 4.29 9.83 10.55
C MET A 146 4.75 11.15 11.17
N HIS A 147 3.90 11.76 11.99
CA HIS A 147 4.20 13.02 12.65
C HIS A 147 5.47 12.90 13.51
N GLN A 148 5.57 11.87 14.34
CA GLN A 148 6.73 11.64 15.21
C GLN A 148 8.03 11.49 14.41
N VAL A 149 8.03 10.67 13.36
CA VAL A 149 9.22 10.43 12.52
C VAL A 149 9.65 11.70 11.77
N LEU A 150 8.70 12.45 11.20
CA LEU A 150 9.02 13.66 10.43
C LEU A 150 9.37 14.86 11.31
N THR A 151 8.80 14.97 12.52
CA THR A 151 9.27 15.92 13.53
C THR A 151 10.69 15.59 13.96
N ALA A 152 11.00 14.33 14.25
CA ALA A 152 12.36 13.89 14.61
C ALA A 152 13.36 14.13 13.47
N HIS A 153 12.97 13.90 12.21
CA HIS A 153 13.80 14.24 11.06
C HIS A 153 14.13 15.74 11.02
N ARG A 154 13.13 16.59 11.28
CA ARG A 154 13.32 18.05 11.27
C ARG A 154 14.23 18.51 12.39
N THR A 155 14.07 17.99 13.62
CA THR A 155 14.95 18.35 14.74
C THR A 155 16.40 17.96 14.44
N LEU A 156 16.63 16.76 13.94
CA LEU A 156 17.96 16.30 13.50
C LEU A 156 18.53 17.12 12.34
N SER A 157 17.69 17.58 11.41
CA SER A 157 18.15 18.42 10.28
C SER A 157 18.62 19.79 10.76
N ILE A 158 17.91 20.37 11.72
CA ILE A 158 18.23 21.67 12.34
C ILE A 158 19.53 21.56 13.15
N GLU A 159 19.70 20.51 13.95
CA GLU A 159 20.93 20.24 14.71
C GLU A 159 22.16 20.13 13.81
N ASN A 160 21.99 19.51 12.63
CA ASN A 160 23.06 19.36 11.63
C ASN A 160 23.27 20.59 10.73
N GLY A 161 22.53 21.68 10.95
CA GLY A 161 22.65 22.92 10.16
C GLY A 161 22.17 22.81 8.70
N THR A 162 21.41 21.76 8.36
CA THR A 162 20.88 21.54 7.01
C THR A 162 19.49 22.18 6.84
N THR A 163 19.15 22.61 5.63
CA THR A 163 17.79 23.10 5.35
C THR A 163 16.79 21.94 5.46
N PRO A 164 15.81 22.00 6.38
CA PRO A 164 14.95 20.86 6.64
C PRO A 164 13.94 20.66 5.51
N SER A 165 14.11 19.58 4.73
CA SER A 165 13.05 19.06 3.86
C SER A 165 11.89 18.50 4.68
N LEU A 166 10.72 18.34 4.06
CA LEU A 166 9.54 17.77 4.74
C LEU A 166 9.79 16.34 5.23
N ALA A 167 10.52 15.55 4.45
CA ALA A 167 10.85 14.15 4.73
C ALA A 167 12.25 13.80 4.20
N PRO A 168 12.92 12.80 4.80
CA PRO A 168 14.17 12.27 4.26
C PRO A 168 13.92 11.58 2.91
N GLU A 169 14.97 11.44 2.10
CA GLU A 169 14.87 10.86 0.76
C GLU A 169 14.25 9.46 0.76
N SER A 170 14.62 8.61 1.71
CA SER A 170 14.09 7.27 1.92
C SER A 170 12.58 7.25 2.20
N LEU A 171 12.04 8.29 2.86
CA LEU A 171 10.65 8.37 3.29
C LEU A 171 9.85 9.46 2.54
N ARG A 172 10.33 9.92 1.39
CA ARG A 172 9.62 10.95 0.60
C ARG A 172 8.19 10.57 0.22
N HIS A 173 7.94 9.27 0.05
CA HIS A 173 6.62 8.72 -0.30
C HIS A 173 5.74 8.45 0.92
N TRP A 174 6.26 8.64 2.14
CA TRP A 174 5.55 8.34 3.37
C TRP A 174 4.28 9.17 3.57
N PRO A 175 4.29 10.51 3.35
CA PRO A 175 3.07 11.29 3.44
C PRO A 175 2.01 10.83 2.43
N LEU A 176 2.43 10.56 1.20
CA LEU A 176 1.53 10.08 0.15
C LEU A 176 0.91 8.74 0.53
N PHE A 177 1.71 7.82 1.08
CA PHE A 177 1.24 6.51 1.54
C PHE A 177 0.20 6.61 2.66
N VAL A 178 0.46 7.45 3.66
CA VAL A 178 -0.46 7.66 4.79
C VAL A 178 -1.77 8.28 4.29
N THR A 179 -1.70 9.32 3.45
CA THR A 179 -2.89 9.93 2.85
C THR A 179 -3.67 8.92 2.00
N ALA A 180 -2.97 8.11 1.19
CA ALA A 180 -3.57 7.07 0.36
C ALA A 180 -4.29 6.03 1.22
N ALA A 181 -3.65 5.51 2.28
CA ALA A 181 -4.26 4.55 3.20
C ALA A 181 -5.54 5.09 3.84
N ILE A 182 -5.50 6.33 4.31
CA ILE A 182 -6.63 7.07 4.91
C ILE A 182 -7.78 7.29 3.92
N LYS A 183 -7.48 7.45 2.63
CA LYS A 183 -8.48 7.60 1.56
C LYS A 183 -8.94 6.26 0.95
N SER A 184 -8.18 5.18 1.13
CA SER A 184 -8.48 3.86 0.59
C SER A 184 -9.69 3.19 1.27
N PRO A 185 -10.31 2.16 0.67
CA PRO A 185 -11.34 1.34 1.31
C PRO A 185 -10.92 0.72 2.66
N LEU A 186 -9.62 0.67 2.95
CA LEU A 186 -9.11 0.15 4.20
C LEU A 186 -9.51 1.03 5.41
N LEU A 187 -9.29 2.35 5.33
CA LEU A 187 -9.43 3.28 6.47
C LEU A 187 -10.35 4.48 6.21
N ARG A 188 -10.89 4.63 5.00
CA ARG A 188 -11.86 5.70 4.70
C ARG A 188 -13.14 5.52 5.52
N PRO A 189 -13.78 6.59 6.02
CA PRO A 189 -15.09 6.49 6.69
C PRO A 189 -16.19 5.95 5.77
N SER A 190 -17.09 5.11 6.29
CA SER A 190 -18.15 4.46 5.51
C SER A 190 -19.37 5.35 5.23
N ILE A 191 -19.53 6.45 5.97
CA ILE A 191 -20.71 7.33 5.93
C ILE A 191 -20.27 8.72 5.45
N PRO A 192 -20.88 9.29 4.38
CA PRO A 192 -20.58 10.64 3.93
C PRO A 192 -20.85 11.70 5.02
N ARG A 193 -20.03 12.75 5.10
CA ARG A 193 -20.29 13.95 5.92
C ARG A 193 -21.48 14.73 5.32
N GLN A 194 -22.70 14.26 5.53
CA GLN A 194 -23.86 15.13 5.44
C GLN A 194 -24.07 15.76 6.82
N GLY A 195 -23.89 17.08 6.88
CA GLY A 195 -24.27 17.85 8.06
C GLY A 195 -25.72 17.56 8.43
N ARG A 196 -26.03 17.69 9.74
CA ARG A 196 -27.28 17.52 10.52
C ARG A 196 -28.68 17.39 9.86
N GLN A 197 -28.86 17.55 8.56
CA GLN A 197 -30.13 17.36 7.86
C GLN A 197 -30.20 16.01 7.15
N ARG A 198 -31.17 15.22 7.63
CA ARG A 198 -31.76 14.02 7.03
C ARG A 198 -30.78 12.89 6.76
N ARG A 199 -30.71 11.97 7.72
CA ARG A 199 -30.41 10.55 7.50
C ARG A 199 -31.34 10.03 6.39
N SER A 200 -30.92 10.13 5.14
CA SER A 200 -31.49 9.29 4.10
C SER A 200 -31.02 7.87 4.39
N SER A 201 -31.91 7.06 4.93
CA SER A 201 -31.70 5.64 5.25
C SER A 201 -31.44 4.76 4.02
N SER A 202 -31.29 5.34 2.82
CA SER A 202 -31.23 4.62 1.55
C SER A 202 -29.85 4.56 0.88
N LEU A 203 -28.82 5.28 1.35
CA LEU A 203 -27.47 5.15 0.76
C LEU A 203 -26.68 4.04 1.47
N ALA A 204 -26.32 3.02 0.70
CA ALA A 204 -25.45 1.95 1.18
C ALA A 204 -24.08 2.52 1.64
N PRO A 205 -23.55 2.04 2.77
CA PRO A 205 -22.23 2.45 3.24
C PRO A 205 -21.16 2.08 2.21
N SER A 206 -20.20 2.98 2.01
CA SER A 206 -19.08 2.76 1.10
C SER A 206 -17.79 3.19 1.78
N PRO A 207 -16.82 2.28 1.99
CA PRO A 207 -16.81 0.88 1.54
C PRO A 207 -17.79 -0.01 2.32
N ARG A 208 -18.20 -1.13 1.71
CA ARG A 208 -19.06 -2.13 2.37
C ARG A 208 -18.27 -2.87 3.45
N GLY A 209 -18.97 -3.50 4.41
CA GLY A 209 -18.34 -4.28 5.48
C GLY A 209 -17.44 -5.39 4.95
N ASP A 210 -17.94 -6.20 4.01
CA ASP A 210 -17.18 -7.30 3.39
C ASP A 210 -15.98 -6.80 2.58
N GLU A 211 -16.17 -5.71 1.83
CA GLU A 211 -15.10 -5.05 1.08
C GLU A 211 -13.98 -4.65 2.06
N ARG A 212 -14.30 -3.92 3.13
CA ARG A 212 -13.30 -3.51 4.11
C ARG A 212 -12.62 -4.70 4.78
N ALA A 213 -13.39 -5.72 5.19
CA ALA A 213 -12.84 -6.94 5.77
C ALA A 213 -11.85 -7.63 4.83
N TYR A 214 -12.13 -7.62 3.53
CA TYR A 214 -11.25 -8.14 2.48
C TYR A 214 -9.94 -7.34 2.38
N TYR A 215 -10.00 -6.00 2.35
CA TYR A 215 -8.81 -5.16 2.39
C TYR A 215 -7.99 -5.38 3.66
N MET A 216 -8.64 -5.48 4.82
CA MET A 216 -7.97 -5.73 6.10
C MET A 216 -7.27 -7.09 6.13
N TYR A 217 -7.92 -8.13 5.62
CA TYR A 217 -7.35 -9.47 5.51
C TYR A 217 -6.05 -9.46 4.70
N HIS A 218 -6.05 -8.77 3.56
CA HIS A 218 -4.88 -8.69 2.69
C HIS A 218 -3.80 -7.74 3.21
N ALA A 219 -4.16 -6.61 3.79
CA ALA A 219 -3.22 -5.68 4.43
C ALA A 219 -2.38 -6.35 5.52
N ARG A 220 -2.96 -7.34 6.21
CA ARG A 220 -2.23 -8.14 7.19
C ARG A 220 -1.17 -9.07 6.59
N LYS A 221 -1.38 -9.53 5.35
CA LYS A 221 -0.53 -10.50 4.66
C LYS A 221 0.37 -9.87 3.60
N VAL A 222 0.13 -8.59 3.26
CA VAL A 222 0.74 -7.91 2.13
C VAL A 222 2.27 -7.94 2.18
N SER A 223 2.91 -8.12 1.04
CA SER A 223 4.35 -8.02 0.93
C SER A 223 4.84 -6.58 0.99
N PRO A 224 6.09 -6.33 1.42
CA PRO A 224 6.70 -5.01 1.30
C PRO A 224 6.60 -4.44 -0.12
N ALA A 225 6.74 -5.29 -1.14
CA ALA A 225 6.64 -4.90 -2.54
C ALA A 225 5.22 -4.48 -2.97
N CYS A 226 4.18 -5.02 -2.33
CA CYS A 226 2.77 -4.74 -2.68
C CYS A 226 2.06 -3.83 -1.68
N ALA A 227 2.70 -3.45 -0.57
CA ALA A 227 2.09 -2.65 0.49
C ALA A 227 1.59 -1.30 -0.02
N SER A 228 2.39 -0.64 -0.87
CA SER A 228 1.99 0.62 -1.50
C SER A 228 0.83 0.41 -2.46
N LEU A 229 0.85 -0.63 -3.29
CA LEU A 229 -0.20 -0.90 -4.28
C LEU A 229 -1.57 -1.13 -3.63
N LEU A 230 -1.61 -1.69 -2.43
CA LEU A 230 -2.87 -1.94 -1.70
C LEU A 230 -3.66 -0.66 -1.39
N VAL A 231 -2.98 0.47 -1.26
CA VAL A 231 -3.59 1.76 -0.84
C VAL A 231 -3.41 2.88 -1.86
N ASN A 232 -2.32 2.86 -2.62
CA ASN A 232 -1.96 3.86 -3.62
C ASN A 232 -2.08 3.24 -5.02
N PRO A 233 -3.05 3.65 -5.83
CA PRO A 233 -3.26 3.08 -7.15
C PRO A 233 -2.20 3.58 -8.14
N VAL A 234 -1.98 2.79 -9.19
CA VAL A 234 -1.09 3.15 -10.30
C VAL A 234 -1.95 3.56 -11.49
N LEU A 235 -1.82 4.80 -11.94
CA LEU A 235 -2.49 5.31 -13.14
C LEU A 235 -1.51 5.28 -14.31
N LEU A 236 -1.90 4.63 -15.40
CA LEU A 236 -1.11 4.48 -16.62
C LEU A 236 -1.87 5.10 -17.79
N ASP A 237 -1.22 5.93 -18.57
CA ASP A 237 -1.75 6.40 -19.85
C ASP A 237 -1.54 5.30 -20.90
N VAL A 238 -2.63 4.76 -21.45
CA VAL A 238 -2.59 3.67 -22.43
C VAL A 238 -2.06 4.15 -23.78
N ASN A 239 -2.20 5.44 -24.09
CA ASN A 239 -1.73 6.01 -25.34
C ASN A 239 -0.21 6.27 -25.33
N ALA A 240 0.39 6.39 -24.15
CA ALA A 240 1.81 6.69 -23.99
C ALA A 240 2.78 5.54 -24.35
N ALA A 241 2.28 4.31 -24.55
CA ALA A 241 3.11 3.15 -24.88
C ALA A 241 2.44 2.20 -25.88
N SER A 242 3.23 1.31 -26.48
CA SER A 242 2.70 0.32 -27.44
C SER A 242 2.04 -0.90 -26.78
N PHE A 243 2.36 -1.20 -25.52
CA PHE A 243 1.87 -2.39 -24.79
C PHE A 243 2.12 -3.72 -25.51
N GLU A 244 3.18 -3.79 -26.33
CA GLU A 244 3.59 -5.01 -27.02
C GLU A 244 4.51 -5.86 -26.14
N TRP A 245 4.34 -7.18 -26.23
CA TRP A 245 5.27 -8.15 -25.67
C TRP A 245 6.62 -8.06 -26.38
N LYS A 246 7.66 -7.65 -25.64
CA LYS A 246 9.03 -7.62 -26.15
C LYS A 246 9.87 -8.62 -25.37
N GLN A 247 10.59 -9.48 -26.10
CA GLN A 247 11.59 -10.34 -25.51
C GLN A 247 12.78 -9.46 -25.11
N THR A 248 13.20 -9.51 -23.83
CA THR A 248 14.37 -8.77 -23.36
C THR A 248 15.64 -9.44 -23.86
N VAL A 249 15.96 -9.25 -25.14
CA VAL A 249 17.22 -9.69 -25.74
C VAL A 249 18.22 -8.54 -25.60
N THR A 250 18.82 -8.38 -24.42
CA THR A 250 20.04 -7.58 -24.29
C THR A 250 20.96 -8.12 -23.20
N VAL A 251 22.12 -8.58 -23.69
CA VAL A 251 23.41 -8.84 -23.00
C VAL A 251 23.59 -10.21 -22.32
N SER A 252 24.75 -10.79 -22.64
CA SER A 252 25.35 -12.06 -22.26
C SER A 252 25.65 -12.21 -20.76
N ASP A 253 24.65 -12.03 -19.90
CA ASP A 253 24.75 -12.41 -18.49
C ASP A 253 24.32 -13.87 -18.32
N ALA A 254 25.03 -14.63 -17.48
CA ALA A 254 24.73 -16.04 -17.17
C ALA A 254 23.33 -16.27 -16.54
N THR A 255 22.56 -15.20 -16.29
CA THR A 255 21.16 -15.23 -15.82
C THR A 255 20.13 -15.01 -16.93
N SER A 256 20.56 -14.75 -18.17
CA SER A 256 19.70 -14.54 -19.36
C SER A 256 18.74 -15.71 -19.60
N ASN A 257 19.20 -16.95 -19.37
CA ASN A 257 18.37 -18.16 -19.51
C ASN A 257 17.21 -18.25 -18.50
N LEU A 258 17.21 -17.48 -17.40
CA LEU A 258 16.09 -17.38 -16.46
C LEU A 258 15.08 -16.26 -16.82
N LYS A 259 15.44 -15.35 -17.73
CA LYS A 259 14.66 -14.15 -18.11
C LYS A 259 14.05 -14.27 -19.52
N ASN A 260 13.84 -15.48 -20.02
CA ASN A 260 13.35 -15.72 -21.37
C ASN A 260 11.84 -15.48 -21.56
N SER A 261 11.12 -15.04 -20.51
CA SER A 261 9.71 -14.75 -20.65
C SER A 261 9.51 -13.35 -21.22
N PRO A 262 8.64 -13.17 -22.23
CA PRO A 262 8.38 -11.86 -22.79
C PRO A 262 7.84 -10.93 -21.70
N VAL A 263 8.11 -9.63 -21.83
CA VAL A 263 7.64 -8.58 -20.92
C VAL A 263 7.00 -7.46 -21.73
N VAL A 264 5.85 -6.96 -21.26
CA VAL A 264 5.25 -5.74 -21.80
C VAL A 264 5.89 -4.53 -21.13
N ARG A 265 6.39 -3.59 -21.92
CA ARG A 265 6.86 -2.31 -21.38
C ARG A 265 5.67 -1.41 -21.04
N LEU A 266 5.40 -1.28 -19.75
CA LEU A 266 4.40 -0.34 -19.24
C LEU A 266 4.96 1.10 -19.27
N PRO A 267 4.12 2.12 -19.53
CA PRO A 267 4.52 3.52 -19.45
C PRO A 267 4.82 3.93 -18.01
N SER A 268 5.46 5.10 -17.85
CA SER A 268 5.66 5.67 -16.51
C SER A 268 4.30 5.99 -15.87
N PRO A 269 4.10 5.65 -14.58
CA PRO A 269 2.90 6.03 -13.86
C PRO A 269 2.68 7.55 -13.86
N VAL A 270 1.43 7.94 -14.06
CA VAL A 270 0.93 9.30 -13.94
C VAL A 270 0.36 9.48 -12.51
N PRO A 271 0.45 10.67 -11.90
CA PRO A 271 -0.12 10.88 -10.58
C PRO A 271 -1.65 10.72 -10.59
N ALA A 272 -2.21 9.97 -9.62
CA ALA A 272 -3.64 9.69 -9.53
C ALA A 272 -4.43 10.92 -9.05
N SER A 273 -4.73 11.83 -9.98
CA SER A 273 -5.58 13.02 -9.84
C SER A 273 -6.48 13.15 -11.06
N VAL A 274 -7.69 13.68 -10.87
CA VAL A 274 -8.61 14.03 -11.95
C VAL A 274 -8.01 15.04 -12.92
N SER A 275 -7.14 15.93 -12.44
CA SER A 275 -6.45 16.92 -13.29
C SER A 275 -5.57 16.30 -14.36
N ASN A 276 -5.14 15.05 -14.17
CA ASN A 276 -4.31 14.30 -15.12
C ASN A 276 -5.13 13.44 -16.09
N LEU A 277 -6.46 13.47 -16.02
CA LEU A 277 -7.34 12.75 -16.94
C LEU A 277 -7.74 13.68 -18.10
N ALA A 278 -7.04 13.56 -19.23
CA ALA A 278 -7.33 14.34 -20.44
C ALA A 278 -8.63 13.86 -21.11
N ALA A 279 -9.41 14.78 -21.69
CA ALA A 279 -10.71 14.47 -22.28
C ALA A 279 -10.63 13.53 -23.50
N ASP A 280 -9.48 13.49 -24.17
CA ASP A 280 -9.12 12.64 -25.31
C ASP A 280 -8.28 11.41 -24.90
N GLY A 281 -7.98 11.26 -23.61
CA GLY A 281 -7.09 10.22 -23.11
C GLY A 281 -7.80 8.92 -22.73
N ILE A 282 -7.04 7.83 -22.70
CA ILE A 282 -7.47 6.52 -22.20
C ILE A 282 -6.49 6.08 -21.12
N TYR A 283 -7.00 5.79 -19.93
CA TYR A 283 -6.14 5.52 -18.77
C TYR A 283 -6.51 4.20 -18.10
N LEU A 284 -5.49 3.43 -17.73
CA LEU A 284 -5.59 2.20 -16.95
C LEU A 284 -5.19 2.51 -15.49
N LEU A 285 -6.15 2.44 -14.58
CA LEU A 285 -5.95 2.62 -13.14
C LEU A 285 -5.95 1.28 -12.44
N ASP A 286 -4.81 0.90 -11.89
CA ASP A 286 -4.63 -0.31 -11.09
C ASP A 286 -4.82 0.00 -9.60
N ALA A 287 -5.92 -0.49 -9.01
CA ALA A 287 -6.26 -0.35 -7.60
C ALA A 287 -6.04 -1.66 -6.81
N CYS A 288 -5.01 -2.44 -7.16
CA CYS A 288 -4.63 -3.72 -6.57
C CYS A 288 -5.59 -4.89 -6.85
N PHE A 289 -6.86 -4.78 -6.42
CA PHE A 289 -7.89 -5.81 -6.54
C PHE A 289 -8.82 -5.63 -7.73
N VAL A 290 -8.81 -4.45 -8.34
CA VAL A 290 -9.62 -4.10 -9.51
C VAL A 290 -8.81 -3.14 -10.36
N ALA A 291 -8.89 -3.32 -11.67
CA ALA A 291 -8.36 -2.37 -12.64
C ALA A 291 -9.53 -1.62 -13.29
N TYR A 292 -9.39 -0.32 -13.44
CA TYR A 292 -10.35 0.50 -14.16
C TYR A 292 -9.74 0.98 -15.47
N VAL A 293 -10.51 0.94 -16.55
CA VAL A 293 -10.18 1.61 -17.82
C VAL A 293 -11.08 2.81 -17.94
N TRP A 294 -10.52 4.00 -17.83
CA TRP A 294 -11.27 5.23 -18.05
C TRP A 294 -11.07 5.69 -19.49
N ILE A 295 -12.18 6.01 -20.15
CA ILE A 295 -12.23 6.54 -21.51
C ILE A 295 -12.72 7.98 -21.43
N GLY A 296 -11.91 8.91 -21.94
CA GLY A 296 -12.25 10.31 -22.03
C GLY A 296 -13.46 10.56 -22.95
N GLU A 297 -14.18 11.66 -22.72
CA GLU A 297 -15.40 12.00 -23.47
C GLU A 297 -15.14 12.18 -24.97
N GLU A 298 -14.03 12.80 -25.35
CA GLU A 298 -13.66 13.03 -26.76
C GLU A 298 -13.09 11.76 -27.40
N ALA A 299 -12.46 10.88 -26.61
CA ALA A 299 -11.97 9.59 -27.07
C ALA A 299 -13.13 8.63 -27.45
N ASP A 300 -14.22 8.65 -26.69
CA ASP A 300 -15.43 7.85 -26.91
C ASP A 300 -16.13 8.26 -28.23
N GLU A 301 -16.14 9.55 -28.54
CA GLU A 301 -16.72 10.09 -29.78
C GLU A 301 -15.93 9.68 -31.03
N CYS A 302 -14.61 9.48 -30.91
CA CYS A 302 -13.76 9.04 -32.02
C CYS A 302 -13.94 7.54 -32.37
N GLY A 303 -14.23 6.70 -31.37
CA GLY A 303 -14.43 5.25 -31.53
C GLY A 303 -15.77 4.86 -32.18
N ASN A 304 -16.80 5.68 -32.01
CA ASN A 304 -18.17 5.37 -32.45
C ASN A 304 -18.42 5.57 -33.97
N ASN A 305 -17.47 6.15 -34.71
CA ASN A 305 -17.61 6.36 -36.16
C ASN A 305 -17.26 5.13 -37.01
N ASN A 306 -16.71 4.07 -36.40
CA ASN A 306 -16.44 2.81 -37.09
C ASN A 306 -17.53 1.79 -36.76
N ASN A 307 -18.29 1.38 -37.78
CA ASN A 307 -19.41 0.41 -37.79
C ASN A 307 -19.06 -1.02 -37.31
N ASN A 308 -18.29 -1.19 -36.25
CA ASN A 308 -18.00 -2.50 -35.68
C ASN A 308 -18.95 -2.76 -34.51
N ASN A 309 -19.85 -3.74 -34.70
CA ASN A 309 -20.92 -4.23 -33.81
C ASN A 309 -20.41 -4.81 -32.46
N SER A 310 -19.50 -4.14 -31.76
CA SER A 310 -19.09 -4.56 -30.43
C SER A 310 -19.72 -3.66 -29.37
N ASP A 311 -20.49 -4.26 -28.45
CA ASP A 311 -21.28 -3.58 -27.40
C ASP A 311 -20.48 -2.60 -26.52
N ASP A 312 -19.14 -2.69 -26.51
CA ASP A 312 -18.27 -1.92 -25.61
C ASP A 312 -17.66 -0.65 -26.24
N GLY A 313 -17.69 -0.46 -27.56
CA GLY A 313 -17.14 0.74 -28.23
C GLY A 313 -15.60 0.87 -28.24
N LEU A 314 -14.86 -0.18 -27.92
CA LEU A 314 -13.38 -0.20 -27.93
C LEU A 314 -12.85 -0.82 -29.24
N SER A 315 -11.83 -0.23 -29.86
CA SER A 315 -11.14 -0.83 -31.01
C SER A 315 -10.39 -2.10 -30.61
N ASP A 316 -10.26 -3.06 -31.53
CA ASP A 316 -9.58 -4.33 -31.25
C ASP A 316 -8.10 -4.12 -30.88
N GLU A 317 -7.42 -3.16 -31.52
CA GLU A 317 -6.04 -2.78 -31.15
C GLU A 317 -5.93 -2.29 -29.70
N LEU A 318 -6.89 -1.48 -29.25
CA LEU A 318 -6.92 -0.96 -27.89
C LEU A 318 -7.24 -2.05 -26.87
N ARG A 319 -8.12 -2.99 -27.22
CA ARG A 319 -8.40 -4.18 -26.41
C ARG A 319 -7.15 -5.01 -26.20
N ASP A 320 -6.38 -5.25 -27.26
CA ASP A 320 -5.12 -6.00 -27.18
C ASP A 320 -4.09 -5.29 -26.30
N LYS A 321 -3.96 -3.96 -26.42
CA LYS A 321 -3.08 -3.16 -25.55
C LYS A 321 -3.47 -3.28 -24.07
N ILE A 322 -4.75 -3.11 -23.76
CA ILE A 322 -5.27 -3.22 -22.39
C ILE A 322 -5.04 -4.64 -21.86
N TYR A 323 -5.34 -5.65 -22.66
CA TYR A 323 -5.16 -7.05 -22.30
C TYR A 323 -3.70 -7.36 -21.95
N ASN A 324 -2.76 -6.97 -22.81
CA ASN A 324 -1.34 -7.14 -22.57
C ASN A 324 -0.87 -6.38 -21.33
N GLY A 325 -1.34 -5.15 -21.12
CA GLY A 325 -1.06 -4.37 -19.92
C GLY A 325 -1.54 -5.04 -18.64
N VAL A 326 -2.79 -5.51 -18.62
CA VAL A 326 -3.40 -6.22 -17.48
C VAL A 326 -2.69 -7.55 -17.21
N GLN A 327 -2.34 -8.31 -18.25
CA GLN A 327 -1.55 -9.53 -18.09
C GLN A 327 -0.18 -9.24 -17.47
N GLN A 328 0.52 -8.21 -17.94
CA GLN A 328 1.80 -7.81 -17.36
C GLN A 328 1.66 -7.39 -15.90
N LEU A 329 0.59 -6.68 -15.55
CA LEU A 329 0.27 -6.30 -14.17
C LEU A 329 0.01 -7.52 -13.28
N GLN A 330 -0.55 -8.61 -13.81
CA GLN A 330 -0.75 -9.88 -13.10
C GLN A 330 0.57 -10.68 -12.97
N LEU A 331 1.49 -10.57 -13.93
CA LEU A 331 2.72 -11.38 -14.02
C LEU A 331 3.94 -10.80 -13.28
N TRP A 332 3.74 -9.97 -12.26
CA TRP A 332 4.78 -9.14 -11.62
C TRP A 332 6.07 -9.89 -11.17
N SER A 333 6.07 -11.21 -10.95
CA SER A 333 7.29 -11.99 -10.68
C SER A 333 7.43 -13.20 -11.60
N GLN A 334 8.41 -13.13 -12.52
CA GLN A 334 8.84 -14.25 -13.37
C GLN A 334 10.08 -14.97 -12.80
N VAL A 335 10.50 -14.69 -11.56
CA VAL A 335 11.64 -15.39 -10.94
C VAL A 335 11.17 -16.73 -10.39
N GLY A 336 11.09 -17.74 -11.26
CA GLY A 336 10.71 -19.11 -10.92
C GLY A 336 10.21 -19.89 -12.15
N ARG A 337 10.16 -21.22 -12.05
CA ARG A 337 9.59 -22.10 -13.10
C ARG A 337 8.08 -21.90 -13.31
N GLU A 338 7.42 -21.14 -12.45
CA GLU A 338 6.01 -20.79 -12.53
C GLU A 338 5.85 -19.27 -12.38
N PRO A 339 5.07 -18.58 -13.23
CA PRO A 339 4.72 -17.19 -13.02
C PRO A 339 3.87 -17.09 -11.76
N LYS A 340 4.45 -16.60 -10.66
CA LYS A 340 3.71 -16.37 -9.42
C LYS A 340 3.38 -14.89 -9.32
N CYS A 341 2.09 -14.59 -9.43
CA CYS A 341 1.55 -13.27 -9.15
C CYS A 341 1.93 -12.87 -7.71
N LEU A 342 2.65 -11.76 -7.53
CA LEU A 342 2.92 -11.20 -6.20
C LEU A 342 1.69 -10.53 -5.60
N ARG A 343 0.63 -10.32 -6.40
CA ARG A 343 -0.60 -9.71 -5.93
C ARG A 343 -1.34 -10.67 -4.99
N PRO A 344 -2.17 -10.13 -4.10
CA PRO A 344 -2.95 -10.96 -3.21
C PRO A 344 -4.06 -11.75 -3.92
N THR A 345 -4.40 -11.40 -5.17
CA THR A 345 -5.37 -12.10 -6.03
C THR A 345 -4.76 -12.50 -7.37
N ALA A 346 -5.12 -13.70 -7.84
CA ALA A 346 -4.68 -14.19 -9.16
C ALA A 346 -5.44 -13.53 -10.32
N SER A 347 -6.72 -13.20 -10.11
CA SER A 347 -7.55 -12.48 -11.08
C SER A 347 -7.58 -10.98 -10.78
N LEU A 348 -7.48 -10.16 -11.82
CA LEU A 348 -7.68 -8.71 -11.75
C LEU A 348 -8.93 -8.34 -12.59
N PRO A 349 -10.11 -8.18 -11.98
CA PRO A 349 -11.31 -7.75 -12.70
C PRO A 349 -11.07 -6.38 -13.33
N LEU A 350 -11.54 -6.24 -14.57
CA LEU A 350 -11.45 -5.02 -15.36
C LEU A 350 -12.82 -4.35 -15.42
N VAL A 351 -12.87 -3.06 -15.11
CA VAL A 351 -14.09 -2.25 -15.19
C VAL A 351 -13.84 -1.12 -16.18
N VAL A 352 -14.56 -1.12 -17.31
CA VAL A 352 -14.56 0.00 -18.25
C VAL A 352 -15.48 1.09 -17.70
N VAL A 353 -15.02 2.33 -17.75
CA VAL A 353 -15.68 3.48 -17.13
C VAL A 353 -15.76 4.62 -18.12
N ARG A 354 -16.98 4.98 -18.50
CA ARG A 354 -17.30 6.19 -19.27
C ARG A 354 -18.02 7.20 -18.39
N LYS A 355 -17.62 8.47 -18.47
CA LYS A 355 -18.13 9.52 -17.58
C LYS A 355 -19.64 9.78 -17.72
N LYS A 356 -20.18 9.69 -18.93
CA LYS A 356 -21.61 9.97 -19.23
C LYS A 356 -22.52 8.77 -18.94
N THR A 357 -22.10 7.55 -19.27
CA THR A 357 -22.94 6.34 -19.14
C THR A 357 -22.79 5.66 -17.78
N ASP A 358 -21.58 5.61 -17.24
CA ASP A 358 -21.22 4.76 -16.08
C ASP A 358 -21.02 5.59 -14.82
N VAL A 359 -22.01 6.42 -14.47
CA VAL A 359 -21.87 7.42 -13.39
C VAL A 359 -21.45 6.79 -12.05
N ALA A 360 -21.96 5.59 -11.72
CA ALA A 360 -21.63 4.92 -10.47
C ALA A 360 -20.18 4.39 -10.45
N GLN A 361 -19.73 3.80 -11.56
CA GLN A 361 -18.37 3.29 -11.73
C GLN A 361 -17.37 4.46 -11.81
N TYR A 362 -17.76 5.57 -12.45
CA TYR A 362 -16.98 6.80 -12.47
C TYR A 362 -16.80 7.37 -11.06
N GLN A 363 -17.85 7.43 -10.25
CA GLN A 363 -17.71 7.78 -8.84
C GLN A 363 -16.80 6.81 -8.05
N ALA A 364 -16.85 5.52 -8.36
CA ALA A 364 -15.96 4.52 -7.75
C ALA A 364 -14.50 4.71 -8.19
N LEU A 365 -14.25 5.12 -9.42
CA LEU A 365 -12.93 5.47 -9.94
C LEU A 365 -12.39 6.75 -9.30
N LEU A 366 -13.21 7.80 -9.18
CA LEU A 366 -12.82 9.07 -8.56
C LEU A 366 -12.39 8.91 -7.10
N ARG A 367 -12.94 7.91 -6.40
CA ARG A 367 -12.56 7.55 -5.03
C ARG A 367 -11.11 7.06 -4.90
N TRP A 368 -10.45 6.73 -6.00
CA TRP A 368 -9.05 6.33 -6.08
C TRP A 368 -8.12 7.47 -6.54
N MET A 369 -8.65 8.65 -6.85
CA MET A 369 -7.84 9.84 -7.12
C MET A 369 -7.33 10.42 -5.79
N ILE A 370 -6.34 9.74 -5.21
CA ILE A 370 -5.86 9.97 -3.84
C ILE A 370 -5.24 11.37 -3.64
N LEU A 371 -4.82 12.04 -4.71
CA LEU A 371 -4.28 13.39 -4.63
C LEU A 371 -5.36 14.44 -4.42
N ASP A 372 -6.58 14.15 -4.84
CA ASP A 372 -7.68 15.11 -4.83
C ASP A 372 -8.40 15.14 -3.48
N GLY A 373 -9.10 16.25 -3.24
CA GLY A 373 -9.97 16.40 -2.09
C GLY A 373 -11.14 15.41 -2.14
N THR A 374 -11.50 14.85 -0.99
CA THR A 374 -12.69 14.02 -0.81
C THR A 374 -13.61 14.67 0.23
N THR A 375 -14.83 14.16 0.38
CA THR A 375 -15.79 14.65 1.40
C THR A 375 -15.24 14.64 2.83
N HIS A 376 -14.29 13.74 3.13
CA HIS A 376 -13.73 13.56 4.47
C HIS A 376 -12.31 14.12 4.63
N ASN A 377 -11.54 14.18 3.55
CA ASN A 377 -10.10 14.44 3.60
C ASN A 377 -9.73 15.51 2.59
N ARG A 378 -8.78 16.37 2.96
CA ARG A 378 -8.19 17.39 2.09
C ARG A 378 -7.43 16.76 0.92
N ASP A 379 -7.21 17.56 -0.12
CA ASP A 379 -6.23 17.29 -1.17
C ASP A 379 -4.83 17.10 -0.59
N PHE A 380 -3.97 16.39 -1.32
CA PHE A 380 -2.64 16.02 -0.86
C PHE A 380 -1.74 17.25 -0.66
N GLU A 381 -1.87 18.27 -1.50
CA GLU A 381 -1.06 19.48 -1.38
C GLU A 381 -1.42 20.27 -0.11
N SER A 382 -2.71 20.51 0.14
CA SER A 382 -3.17 21.17 1.35
C SER A 382 -2.87 20.35 2.61
N PHE A 383 -2.90 19.01 2.52
CA PHE A 383 -2.45 18.14 3.60
C PHE A 383 -0.96 18.36 3.92
N CYS A 384 -0.09 18.34 2.91
CA CYS A 384 1.35 18.56 3.09
C CYS A 384 1.67 19.95 3.64
N ARG A 385 0.97 21.01 3.19
CA ARG A 385 1.14 22.36 3.75
C ARG A 385 0.73 22.43 5.22
N SER A 386 -0.50 21.98 5.53
CA SER A 386 -1.02 21.98 6.91
C SER A 386 -0.13 21.18 7.85
N PHE A 387 0.38 20.05 7.37
CA PHE A 387 1.27 19.19 8.15
C PHE A 387 2.66 19.81 8.32
N SER A 388 3.22 20.44 7.28
CA SER A 388 4.47 21.19 7.41
C SER A 388 4.36 22.35 8.40
N GLU A 389 3.21 23.02 8.47
CA GLU A 389 2.94 24.07 9.44
C GLU A 389 2.83 23.52 10.86
N GLU A 390 2.19 22.36 11.05
CA GLU A 390 2.08 21.71 12.36
C GLU A 390 3.44 21.29 12.90
N ILE A 391 4.28 20.69 12.06
CA ILE A 391 5.66 20.33 12.44
C ILE A 391 6.46 21.58 12.81
N ARG A 392 6.31 22.69 12.07
CA ARG A 392 7.00 23.96 12.39
C ARG A 392 6.59 24.58 13.71
N LYS A 393 5.40 24.26 14.24
CA LYS A 393 4.94 24.77 15.55
C LYS A 393 5.47 23.93 16.72
N LYS A 394 5.79 22.66 16.49
CA LYS A 394 6.20 21.69 17.52
C LYS A 394 7.71 21.47 17.61
N ALA A 395 8.44 21.70 16.51
CA ALA A 395 9.91 21.75 16.47
C ALA A 395 10.37 23.18 16.79
#